data_AF-U9VQZ6-F1
#
_entry.id   AF-U9VQZ6-F1
#
_cell.length_a   1.000
_cell.length_b   1.000
_cell.length_c   1.000
_cell.angle_alpha   90.00
_cell.angle_beta   90.00
_cell.angle_gamma   90.00
#
_symmetry.space_group_name_H-M   'P 1'
#
loop_
_entity.id
_entity.type
_entity.pdbx_description
1 polymer ?
#
loop_
_entity_poly.entity_id
_entity_poly.type
_entity_poly.pdbx_seq_one_letter_code
_entity_poly.pdbx_strand_id
1 'polypeptide(L)' 'MHTFEVFVDIKECAGKNDATNRIMATRYEINANDRTNAHDTALFKAGKEYPQATEYDIRITRLLK' A
#
# COMPACT_ATOMS: atom_id res chain seq x y z
N MET A 1 -10.72 18.17 -2.98
CA MET A 1 -9.68 17.19 -3.34
C MET A 1 -8.40 17.55 -2.61
N HIS A 2 -7.80 16.59 -1.91
CA HIS A 2 -6.54 16.76 -1.18
C HIS A 2 -5.53 15.72 -1.67
N THR A 3 -4.24 16.05 -1.59
CA THR A 3 -3.18 15.07 -1.82
C THR A 3 -2.87 14.37 -0.49
N PHE A 4 -2.97 13.05 -0.50
CA PHE A 4 -2.57 12.18 0.58
C PHE A 4 -1.26 11.50 0.22
N GLU A 5 -0.36 11.44 1.18
CA GLU A 5 0.80 10.57 1.14
C GLU A 5 0.42 9.27 1.83
N VAL A 6 0.50 8.17 1.09
CA VAL A 6 0.12 6.85 1.58
C VAL A 6 1.32 5.94 1.53
N PHE A 7 1.72 5.42 2.69
CA PHE A 7 2.74 4.38 2.82
C PHE A 7 2.04 3.04 2.92
N VAL A 8 2.52 2.07 2.15
CA VAL A 8 2.00 0.70 2.14
C VAL A 8 3.15 -0.24 2.45
N ASP A 9 3.10 -0.85 3.63
CA ASP A 9 3.98 -1.96 3.99
C ASP A 9 3.39 -3.25 3.42
N ILE A 10 4.21 -4.01 2.71
CA ILE A 10 3.80 -5.16 1.91
C ILE A 10 4.56 -6.38 2.40
N LYS A 11 3.82 -7.47 2.60
CA LYS A 11 4.40 -8.76 2.94
C LYS A 11 4.06 -9.78 1.87
N GLU A 12 5.09 -10.42 1.33
CA GLU A 12 4.95 -11.57 0.44
C GLU A 12 5.50 -12.81 1.15
N CYS A 13 4.69 -13.87 1.24
CA CYS A 13 5.14 -15.17 1.71
C CYS A 13 5.25 -16.12 0.51
N ALA A 14 6.47 -16.53 0.17
CA ALA A 14 6.72 -17.49 -0.90
C ALA A 14 6.38 -18.93 -0.47
N GLY A 15 5.08 -19.24 -0.31
CA GLY A 15 4.61 -20.61 -0.13
C GLY A 15 5.18 -21.40 1.06
N LYS A 16 4.86 -22.69 1.12
CA LYS A 16 5.14 -23.58 2.28
C LYS A 16 6.60 -24.01 2.44
N ASN A 17 7.47 -23.78 1.45
CA ASN A 17 8.82 -24.34 1.42
C ASN A 17 9.96 -23.32 1.25
N ASP A 18 9.67 -22.05 0.96
CA ASP A 18 10.72 -21.04 0.82
C ASP A 18 10.72 -20.11 2.04
N ALA A 19 11.81 -20.15 2.80
CA ALA A 19 12.05 -19.31 3.98
C ALA A 19 12.18 -17.80 3.65
N THR A 20 11.88 -17.39 2.42
CA THR A 20 11.97 -16.02 1.95
C THR A 20 10.61 -15.32 2.09
N ASN A 21 10.32 -14.87 3.30
CA ASN A 21 9.37 -13.77 3.49
C ASN A 21 10.03 -12.49 2.96
N ARG A 22 9.36 -11.80 2.03
CA ARG A 22 9.79 -10.48 1.57
C ARG A 22 8.92 -9.43 2.25
N ILE A 23 9.57 -8.51 2.93
CA ILE A 23 8.93 -7.31 3.48
C ILE A 23 9.42 -6.14 2.64
N MET A 24 8.49 -5.39 2.08
CA MET A 24 8.73 -4.25 1.23
C MET A 24 7.86 -3.10 1.69
N ALA A 25 8.21 -1.88 1.30
CA ALA A 25 7.36 -0.71 1.50
C ALA A 25 7.32 0.11 0.22
N THR A 26 6.17 0.71 -0.05
CA THR A 26 5.98 1.63 -1.17
C THR A 26 5.24 2.89 -0.73
N ARG A 27 5.45 3.99 -1.45
CA ARG A 27 4.87 5.30 -1.16
C ARG A 27 4.08 5.77 -2.37
N TYR A 28 2.82 6.12 -2.15
CA TYR A 28 1.94 6.71 -3.16
C TYR A 28 1.54 8.14 -2.77
N GLU A 29 1.55 9.03 -3.74
CA GLU A 29 0.86 10.31 -3.64
C GLU A 29 -0.49 10.19 -4.37
N ILE A 30 -1.58 10.39 -3.64
CA ILE A 30 -2.94 10.13 -4.12
C ILE A 30 -3.81 11.34 -3.90
N ASN A 31 -4.39 11.85 -4.99
CA ASN A 31 -5.43 12.86 -4.92
C ASN A 31 -6.78 12.19 -4.64
N ALA A 32 -7.37 12.48 -3.49
CA ALA A 32 -8.65 11.91 -3.08
C ALA A 32 -9.52 12.96 -2.37
N ASN A 33 -10.81 12.66 -2.23
CA ASN A 33 -11.74 13.52 -1.49
C ASN A 33 -11.62 13.32 0.02
N ASP A 34 -11.30 12.10 0.45
CA ASP A 34 -11.16 11.70 1.85
C ASP A 34 -10.11 10.59 1.99
N ARG A 35 -9.87 10.18 3.24
CA ARG A 35 -8.89 9.15 3.59
C ARG A 35 -9.31 7.76 3.10
N THR A 36 -10.60 7.47 3.01
CA THR A 36 -11.12 6.17 2.57
C THR A 36 -10.85 5.97 1.08
N ASN A 37 -11.13 6.97 0.25
CA ASN A 37 -10.80 6.90 -1.17
C ASN A 37 -9.29 6.83 -1.40
N ALA A 38 -8.48 7.52 -0.59
CA ALA A 38 -7.03 7.40 -0.66
C ALA A 38 -6.55 5.99 -0.28
N HIS A 39 -7.14 5.39 0.75
CA HIS A 39 -6.88 4.01 1.17
C HIS A 39 -7.16 3.02 0.05
N ASP A 40 -8.37 3.05 -0.51
CA ASP A 40 -8.80 2.08 -1.51
C ASP A 40 -8.00 2.20 -2.80
N THR A 41 -7.63 3.43 -3.17
CA THR A 41 -6.74 3.68 -4.31
C THR A 41 -5.34 3.12 -4.07
N ALA A 42 -4.78 3.30 -2.86
CA ALA A 42 -3.46 2.78 -2.51
C ALA A 42 -3.46 1.25 -2.49
N LEU A 43 -4.47 0.64 -1.87
CA LEU A 43 -4.63 -0.82 -1.83
C LEU A 43 -4.75 -1.40 -3.24
N PHE A 44 -5.56 -0.78 -4.10
CA PHE A 44 -5.70 -1.23 -5.49
C PHE A 44 -4.39 -1.15 -6.29
N LYS A 45 -3.63 -0.07 -6.12
CA LYS A 45 -2.33 0.09 -6.79
C LYS A 45 -1.32 -0.95 -6.28
N ALA A 46 -1.20 -1.09 -4.96
CA ALA A 46 -0.33 -2.08 -4.34
C ALA A 46 -0.71 -3.50 -4.77
N GLY A 47 -2.02 -3.81 -4.83
CA GLY A 47 -2.54 -5.09 -5.32
C GLY A 47 -2.15 -5.43 -6.76
N LYS A 48 -2.03 -4.42 -7.62
CA LYS A 48 -1.59 -4.60 -9.01
C LYS A 48 -0.08 -4.73 -9.13
N GLU A 49 0.67 -3.96 -8.34
CA GLU A 49 2.13 -3.94 -8.37
C GLU A 49 2.74 -5.17 -7.68
N TYR A 50 2.07 -5.70 -6.65
CA TYR A 50 2.54 -6.80 -5.80
C TYR A 50 1.50 -7.93 -5.72
N PRO A 51 1.14 -8.58 -6.84
CA PRO A 51 0.06 -9.58 -6.87
C PRO A 51 0.31 -10.84 -6.01
N GLN A 52 1.55 -11.05 -5.54
CA GLN A 52 1.93 -12.17 -4.67
C GLN A 52 1.92 -11.79 -3.19
N ALA A 53 1.60 -10.55 -2.85
CA ALA A 53 1.52 -10.13 -1.46
C ALA A 53 0.33 -10.76 -0.76
N THR A 54 0.58 -11.18 0.46
CA THR A 54 -0.39 -11.82 1.35
C THR A 54 -0.94 -10.83 2.37
N GLU A 55 -0.28 -9.69 2.57
CA GLU A 55 -0.68 -8.65 3.52
C GLU A 55 -0.26 -7.26 3.02
N TYR A 56 -1.12 -6.28 3.28
CA TYR A 56 -0.88 -4.85 3.05
C TYR A 56 -1.25 -4.10 4.33
N ASP A 57 -0.29 -3.38 4.94
CA ASP A 57 -0.57 -2.43 6.02
C ASP A 57 -0.46 -1.01 5.46
N ILE A 58 -1.54 -0.23 5.58
CA ILE A 58 -1.69 1.06 4.91
C ILE A 58 -1.71 2.18 5.94
N ARG A 59 -0.74 3.10 5.82
CA ARG A 59 -0.65 4.30 6.64
C ARG A 59 -0.85 5.55 5.79
N ILE A 60 -1.87 6.33 6.13
CA ILE A 60 -2.24 7.54 5.40
C ILE A 60 -1.85 8.78 6.20
N THR A 61 -1.02 9.61 5.58
CA THR A 61 -0.65 10.94 6.05
C THR A 61 -1.24 11.96 5.09
N ARG A 62 -1.95 12.97 5.60
CA ARG A 62 -2.42 14.05 4.74
C ARG A 62 -1.23 14.97 4.46
N LEU A 63 -0.91 15.23 3.20
CA LEU A 63 0.03 16.30 2.88
C LEU A 63 -0.67 17.62 3.17
N LEU A 64 -0.15 18.37 4.13
CA LEU A 64 -0.56 19.75 4.39
C LEU A 64 0.01 20.60 3.25
N LYS A 65 -0.72 20.69 2.14
CA LYS A 65 -0.56 21.74 1.14
C LYS A 65 -1.56 22.85 1.41
#